data_AF-A0A956ZUM5-F1
#
_entry.id   AF-A0A956ZUM5-F1
#
_cell.length_a   1.000
_cell.length_b   1.000
_cell.length_c   1.000
_cell.angle_alpha   90.00
_cell.angle_beta   90.00
_cell.angle_gamma   90.00
#
_symmetry.space_group_name_H-M   'P 1'
#
loop_
_entity.id
_entity.type
_entity.pdbx_description
1 polymer ?
#
loop_
_entity_poly.entity_id
_entity_poly.type
_entity_poly.pdbx_seq_one_letter_code
_entity_poly.pdbx_strand_id
1 'polypeptide(L)'
;MSETELWLLILAFSGIFVSRWMLRLAPLSSELPLKTILASVVAAALAIPSFFTQVSPTVVWIAALVCPLFILGPIILSSLARAKRYNLAKALSQILYWSDGNLRMRRLLAQVALQQGDPEAVMEFISNEEADHLLLAQVFALERKWDKVLALKIPNEGDNAFLGLAARVQAYLALGRLELADEELRDMREHWEQSGKGPIGYRSLQLSEARLAAEKGQLDRVRGYLQNPPEGVAAYSLFEIAARGAEQSGQIDQASRLYTQAYATAPEKLRDYFGEKLREFNQPIPKVIRQTRQPIGTFGLGIALIAAYLVQLWLERSFGQAAPIVTAGFLDRVGGVPDATGLWRYLSYAFVHGGLLHIGLNVWVLFDIGRLYELRRHWGSLLTAFVFGSIMGAYFSVLATSGGVPLVGASGGILGIAGALLADVFRRQTQQDRILLRSLIQWMVFIVIFSVAIPNVSLWGHVGGVIGGLLWGFMRQGLTKNQRLDLVMGGLSIGVMLYALYAAGYWFTTHQTFLQKL
;
A
#
# COMPACT_ATOMS: atom_id res chain seq x y z
N MET A 1 -19.96 -11.29 -19.43
CA MET A 1 -18.87 -10.29 -19.46
C MET A 1 -17.61 -11.03 -19.85
N SER A 2 -16.92 -10.61 -20.91
CA SER A 2 -15.63 -11.19 -21.29
C SER A 2 -14.51 -10.78 -20.32
N GLU A 3 -13.38 -11.49 -20.29
CA GLU A 3 -12.22 -11.10 -19.47
C GLU A 3 -11.71 -9.69 -19.86
N THR A 4 -11.76 -9.36 -21.15
CA THR A 4 -11.36 -8.05 -21.68
C THR A 4 -12.29 -6.94 -21.20
N GLU A 5 -13.61 -7.16 -21.20
CA GLU A 5 -14.58 -6.20 -20.64
C GLU A 5 -14.35 -5.97 -19.15
N LEU A 6 -14.13 -7.04 -18.38
CA LEU A 6 -13.84 -6.94 -16.96
C LEU A 6 -12.54 -6.17 -16.69
N TRP A 7 -11.49 -6.43 -17.49
CA TRP A 7 -10.23 -5.70 -17.41
C TRP A 7 -10.40 -4.21 -17.69
N LEU A 8 -11.11 -3.86 -18.77
CA LEU A 8 -11.40 -2.46 -19.13
C LEU A 8 -12.26 -1.76 -18.07
N LEU A 9 -13.21 -2.47 -17.47
CA LEU A 9 -14.01 -1.94 -16.36
C LEU A 9 -13.15 -1.65 -15.13
N ILE A 10 -12.27 -2.59 -14.73
CA ILE A 10 -11.33 -2.39 -13.61
C ILE A 10 -10.41 -1.21 -13.88
N LEU A 11 -9.89 -1.08 -15.10
CA LEU A 11 -9.08 0.06 -15.51
C LEU A 11 -9.85 1.37 -15.42
N ALA A 12 -11.09 1.42 -15.92
CA ALA A 12 -11.94 2.61 -15.84
C ALA A 12 -12.13 3.08 -14.39
N PHE A 13 -12.48 2.16 -13.49
CA PHE A 13 -12.62 2.47 -12.06
C PHE A 13 -11.31 2.93 -11.45
N SER A 14 -10.21 2.20 -11.69
CA SER A 14 -8.86 2.59 -11.23
C SER A 14 -8.48 3.98 -11.73
N GLY A 15 -8.81 4.27 -12.98
CA GLY A 15 -8.61 5.53 -13.67
C GLY A 15 -9.31 6.71 -13.01
N ILE A 16 -10.52 6.53 -12.46
CA ILE A 16 -11.21 7.57 -11.69
C ILE A 16 -10.39 7.95 -10.45
N PHE A 17 -9.89 6.96 -9.70
CA PHE A 17 -9.08 7.22 -8.51
C PHE A 17 -7.75 7.89 -8.86
N VAL A 18 -7.05 7.38 -9.88
CA VAL A 18 -5.77 7.95 -10.31
C VAL A 18 -5.97 9.36 -10.85
N SER A 19 -7.03 9.61 -11.62
CA SER A 19 -7.35 10.94 -12.15
C SER A 19 -7.60 11.95 -11.03
N ARG A 20 -8.38 11.57 -9.98
CA ARG A 20 -8.57 12.43 -8.80
C ARG A 20 -7.26 12.76 -8.09
N TRP A 21 -6.35 11.80 -8.03
CA TRP A 21 -5.02 12.02 -7.46
C TRP A 21 -4.16 12.92 -8.35
N MET A 22 -4.14 12.70 -9.66
CA MET A 22 -3.39 13.50 -10.64
C MET A 22 -3.87 14.96 -10.67
N LEU A 23 -5.17 15.20 -10.58
CA LEU A 23 -5.73 16.55 -10.55
C LEU A 23 -5.29 17.38 -9.33
N ARG A 24 -4.83 16.73 -8.25
CA ARG A 24 -4.22 17.42 -7.09
C ARG A 24 -2.78 17.84 -7.36
N LEU A 25 -2.10 17.18 -8.30
CA LEU A 25 -0.70 17.46 -8.64
C LEU A 25 -0.58 18.48 -9.77
N ALA A 26 -1.63 18.64 -10.57
CA ALA A 26 -1.55 19.22 -11.89
C ALA A 26 -2.93 19.72 -12.37
N PRO A 27 -3.08 20.96 -12.87
CA PRO A 27 -4.31 21.37 -13.58
C PRO A 27 -4.64 20.46 -14.76
N LEU A 28 -5.95 20.37 -15.06
CA LEU A 28 -6.52 19.56 -16.14
C LEU A 28 -5.92 19.87 -17.52
N SER A 29 -5.48 21.11 -17.74
CA SER A 29 -4.85 21.55 -18.99
C SER A 29 -3.50 20.88 -19.27
N SER A 30 -2.90 20.23 -18.28
CA SER A 30 -1.63 19.53 -18.48
C SER A 30 -1.80 18.10 -18.97
N GLU A 31 -0.78 17.64 -19.69
CA GLU A 31 -0.72 16.32 -20.30
C GLU A 31 -0.96 15.17 -19.30
N LEU A 32 -0.45 15.30 -18.07
CA LEU A 32 -0.45 14.21 -17.07
C LEU A 32 -1.88 13.78 -16.63
N PRO A 33 -2.73 14.67 -16.07
CA PRO A 33 -4.14 14.35 -15.81
C PRO A 33 -4.91 14.03 -17.09
N LEU A 34 -4.67 14.76 -18.18
CA LEU A 34 -5.42 14.62 -19.42
C LEU A 34 -5.29 13.22 -20.02
N LYS A 35 -4.07 12.69 -20.15
CA LYS A 35 -3.81 11.33 -20.67
C LYS A 35 -4.47 10.26 -19.79
N THR A 36 -4.41 10.43 -18.47
CA THR A 36 -5.02 9.50 -17.51
C THR A 36 -6.54 9.49 -17.65
N ILE A 37 -7.17 10.67 -17.70
CA ILE A 37 -8.63 10.82 -17.84
C ILE A 37 -9.09 10.26 -19.19
N LEU A 38 -8.41 10.60 -20.27
CA LEU A 38 -8.75 10.12 -21.61
C LEU A 38 -8.67 8.58 -21.66
N ALA A 39 -7.58 7.99 -21.16
CA ALA A 39 -7.45 6.54 -21.07
C ALA A 39 -8.55 5.89 -20.22
N SER A 40 -8.97 6.54 -19.13
CA SER A 40 -10.06 6.09 -18.26
C SER A 40 -11.41 6.12 -18.97
N VAL A 41 -11.70 7.19 -19.73
CA VAL A 41 -12.93 7.33 -20.52
C VAL A 41 -12.97 6.31 -21.65
N VAL A 42 -11.86 6.10 -22.37
CA VAL A 42 -11.76 5.07 -23.41
C VAL A 42 -11.99 3.68 -22.82
N ALA A 43 -11.36 3.37 -21.68
CA ALA A 43 -11.57 2.10 -20.99
C ALA A 43 -13.04 1.92 -20.56
N ALA A 44 -13.66 2.97 -20.02
CA ALA A 44 -15.06 2.95 -19.61
C ALA A 44 -16.01 2.72 -20.79
N ALA A 45 -15.81 3.44 -21.90
CA ALA A 45 -16.63 3.31 -23.10
C ALA A 45 -16.54 1.89 -23.68
N LEU A 46 -15.32 1.34 -23.79
CA LEU A 46 -15.11 0.00 -24.34
C LEU A 46 -15.52 -1.13 -23.38
N ALA A 47 -15.72 -0.85 -22.10
CA ALA A 47 -16.28 -1.80 -21.13
C ALA A 47 -17.81 -1.97 -21.27
N ILE A 48 -18.50 -1.05 -21.97
CA ILE A 48 -19.95 -1.12 -22.17
C ILE A 48 -20.26 -2.02 -23.38
N PRO A 49 -21.01 -3.13 -23.22
CA PRO A 49 -21.26 -4.08 -24.31
C PRO A 49 -21.90 -3.47 -25.56
N SER A 50 -22.77 -2.46 -25.41
CA SER A 50 -23.43 -1.78 -26.54
C SER A 50 -22.47 -0.92 -27.38
N PHE A 51 -21.35 -0.49 -26.80
CA PHE A 51 -20.32 0.26 -27.50
C PHE A 51 -19.30 -0.69 -28.15
N PHE A 52 -19.00 -1.80 -27.49
CA PHE A 52 -18.06 -2.82 -27.96
C PHE A 52 -18.44 -3.41 -29.33
N THR A 53 -19.74 -3.67 -29.56
CA THR A 53 -20.22 -4.25 -30.82
C THR A 53 -20.08 -3.32 -32.03
N GLN A 54 -19.83 -2.03 -31.80
CA GLN A 54 -19.63 -1.02 -32.84
C GLN A 54 -18.16 -0.76 -33.16
N VAL A 55 -17.22 -1.36 -32.40
CA VAL A 55 -15.78 -1.11 -32.48
C VAL A 55 -15.03 -2.39 -32.87
N SER A 56 -14.05 -2.28 -33.76
CA SER A 56 -13.28 -3.46 -34.18
C SER A 56 -12.53 -4.12 -33.01
N PRO A 57 -12.41 -5.47 -32.98
CA PRO A 57 -11.68 -6.18 -31.94
C PRO A 57 -10.23 -5.72 -31.78
N THR A 58 -9.58 -5.33 -32.88
CA THR A 58 -8.21 -4.78 -32.88
C THR A 58 -8.10 -3.51 -32.04
N VAL A 59 -9.06 -2.59 -32.15
CA VAL A 59 -9.08 -1.34 -31.38
C VAL A 59 -9.27 -1.63 -29.89
N VAL A 60 -10.14 -2.58 -29.55
CA VAL A 60 -10.33 -3.04 -28.18
C VAL A 60 -9.03 -3.58 -27.60
N TRP A 61 -8.33 -4.45 -28.33
CA TRP A 61 -7.04 -5.00 -27.90
C TRP A 61 -5.98 -3.93 -27.70
N ILE A 62 -5.87 -2.98 -28.64
CA ILE A 62 -4.95 -1.84 -28.49
C ILE A 62 -5.30 -1.03 -27.24
N ALA A 63 -6.57 -0.73 -27.01
CA ALA A 63 -6.99 0.01 -25.82
C ALA A 63 -6.72 -0.76 -24.52
N ALA A 64 -6.97 -2.08 -24.49
CA ALA A 64 -6.67 -2.94 -23.34
C ALA A 64 -5.17 -2.98 -22.99
N LEU A 65 -4.28 -2.72 -23.96
CA LEU A 65 -2.83 -2.61 -23.77
C LEU A 65 -2.37 -1.19 -23.42
N VAL A 66 -2.94 -0.17 -24.07
CA VAL A 66 -2.49 1.22 -23.98
C VAL A 66 -3.09 1.94 -22.76
N CYS A 67 -4.38 1.75 -22.47
CA CYS A 67 -5.04 2.41 -21.33
C CYS A 67 -4.34 2.15 -19.97
N PRO A 68 -3.89 0.90 -19.64
CA PRO A 68 -3.13 0.63 -18.42
C PRO A 68 -1.87 1.48 -18.29
N LEU A 69 -1.17 1.77 -19.38
CA LEU A 69 0.09 2.53 -19.35
C LEU A 69 -0.12 3.93 -18.78
N PHE A 70 -1.24 4.58 -19.12
CA PHE A 70 -1.56 5.92 -18.64
C PHE A 70 -2.31 5.92 -17.31
N ILE A 71 -3.18 4.92 -17.08
CA ILE A 71 -3.95 4.79 -15.84
C ILE A 71 -3.04 4.36 -14.68
N LEU A 72 -2.20 3.34 -14.88
CA LEU A 72 -1.33 2.79 -13.85
C LEU A 72 0.09 3.39 -13.88
N GLY A 73 0.46 4.07 -14.96
CA GLY A 73 1.77 4.73 -15.14
C GLY A 73 2.22 5.55 -13.94
N PRO A 74 1.42 6.51 -13.44
CA PRO A 74 1.80 7.32 -12.27
C PRO A 74 2.10 6.48 -11.00
N ILE A 75 1.34 5.40 -10.79
CA ILE A 75 1.52 4.48 -9.66
C ILE A 75 2.80 3.68 -9.83
N ILE A 76 3.02 3.11 -11.03
CA ILE A 76 4.19 2.31 -11.37
C ILE A 76 5.46 3.16 -11.23
N LEU A 77 5.48 4.36 -11.79
CA LEU A 77 6.60 5.30 -11.71
C LEU A 77 6.94 5.65 -10.27
N SER A 78 5.93 5.98 -9.45
CA SER A 78 6.12 6.26 -8.03
C SER A 78 6.61 5.04 -7.24
N SER A 79 6.14 3.85 -7.60
CA SER A 79 6.56 2.58 -6.99
C SER A 79 8.03 2.25 -7.30
N LEU A 80 8.44 2.45 -8.55
CA LEU A 80 9.83 2.28 -8.99
C LEU A 80 10.76 3.24 -8.26
N ALA A 81 10.37 4.52 -8.12
CA ALA A 81 11.15 5.49 -7.36
C ALA A 81 11.23 5.13 -5.87
N ARG A 82 10.15 4.66 -5.25
CA ARG A 82 10.21 4.13 -3.86
C ARG A 82 11.14 2.92 -3.73
N ALA A 83 11.23 2.10 -4.78
CA ALA A 83 12.16 0.98 -4.87
C ALA A 83 13.58 1.39 -5.27
N LYS A 84 13.91 2.69 -5.30
CA LYS A 84 15.19 3.26 -5.75
C LYS A 84 15.58 2.91 -7.18
N ARG A 85 14.62 2.56 -8.05
CA ARG A 85 14.84 2.30 -9.48
C ARG A 85 14.64 3.58 -10.31
N TYR A 86 15.41 4.61 -9.98
CA TYR A 86 15.22 5.96 -10.51
C TYR A 86 15.43 6.07 -12.02
N ASN A 87 16.48 5.43 -12.56
CA ASN A 87 16.75 5.41 -14.00
C ASN A 87 15.59 4.83 -14.82
N LEU A 88 15.00 3.72 -14.35
CA LEU A 88 13.87 3.10 -15.02
C LEU A 88 12.61 3.96 -14.91
N ALA A 89 12.37 4.59 -13.75
CA ALA A 89 11.27 5.54 -13.59
C ALA A 89 11.43 6.75 -14.52
N LYS A 90 12.64 7.32 -14.63
CA LYS A 90 12.95 8.44 -15.53
C LYS A 90 12.74 8.09 -17.00
N ALA A 91 13.27 6.94 -17.43
CA ALA A 91 13.12 6.48 -18.81
C ALA A 91 11.63 6.25 -19.16
N LEU A 92 10.88 5.59 -18.28
CA LEU A 92 9.45 5.38 -18.48
C LEU A 92 8.66 6.69 -18.46
N SER A 93 9.02 7.66 -17.62
CA SER A 93 8.32 8.95 -17.60
C SER A 93 8.51 9.72 -18.90
N GLN A 94 9.71 9.65 -19.50
CA GLN A 94 10.01 10.26 -20.81
C GLN A 94 9.28 9.57 -21.97
N ILE A 95 9.04 8.26 -21.87
CA ILE A 95 8.27 7.51 -22.87
C ILE A 95 6.78 7.85 -22.77
N LEU A 96 6.24 7.94 -21.54
CA LEU A 96 4.80 8.10 -21.32
C LEU A 96 4.33 9.56 -21.40
N TYR A 97 5.19 10.52 -21.07
CA TYR A 97 4.86 11.95 -21.01
C TYR A 97 5.93 12.77 -21.71
N TRP A 98 5.52 13.76 -22.51
CA TRP A 98 6.40 14.48 -23.44
C TRP A 98 6.50 15.98 -23.19
N SER A 99 5.54 16.61 -22.51
CA SER A 99 5.50 18.04 -22.23
C SER A 99 5.53 18.33 -20.72
N ASP A 100 4.72 19.28 -20.23
CA ASP A 100 4.50 19.57 -18.81
C ASP A 100 4.20 18.33 -17.98
N GLY A 101 3.61 17.29 -18.58
CA GLY A 101 3.36 16.02 -17.91
C GLY A 101 4.65 15.35 -17.43
N ASN A 102 5.71 15.38 -18.23
CA ASN A 102 7.01 14.82 -17.87
C ASN A 102 7.66 15.64 -16.76
N LEU A 103 7.63 16.97 -16.86
CA LEU A 103 8.17 17.86 -15.83
C LEU A 103 7.51 17.62 -14.46
N ARG A 104 6.18 17.55 -14.43
CA ARG A 104 5.40 17.32 -13.19
C ARG A 104 5.63 15.92 -12.64
N MET A 105 5.75 14.92 -13.52
CA MET A 105 6.09 13.56 -13.11
C MET A 105 7.50 13.51 -12.51
N ARG A 106 8.50 14.12 -13.14
CA ARG A 106 9.86 14.23 -12.58
C ARG A 106 9.86 14.94 -11.23
N ARG A 107 9.08 16.00 -11.07
CA ARG A 107 8.91 16.69 -9.77
C ARG A 107 8.32 15.77 -8.69
N LEU A 108 7.31 14.96 -9.04
CA LEU A 108 6.76 13.95 -8.14
C LEU A 108 7.82 12.89 -7.77
N LEU A 109 8.58 12.39 -8.75
CA LEU A 109 9.65 11.40 -8.53
C LEU A 109 10.78 11.98 -7.67
N ALA A 110 11.12 13.26 -7.86
CA ALA A 110 12.02 14.01 -6.99
C ALA A 110 11.51 14.05 -5.54
N GLN A 111 10.23 14.38 -5.32
CA GLN A 111 9.65 14.36 -3.98
C GLN A 111 9.68 12.96 -3.35
N VAL A 112 9.43 11.91 -4.13
CA VAL A 112 9.55 10.52 -3.65
C VAL A 112 10.99 10.19 -3.27
N ALA A 113 11.97 10.58 -4.08
CA ALA A 113 13.39 10.39 -3.78
C ALA A 113 13.82 11.15 -2.50
N LEU A 114 13.34 12.39 -2.33
CA LEU A 114 13.56 13.19 -1.13
C LEU A 114 13.00 12.49 0.12
N GLN A 115 11.80 11.91 0.04
CA GLN A 115 11.21 11.13 1.14
C GLN A 115 11.99 9.84 1.45
N GLN A 116 12.69 9.27 0.46
CA GLN A 116 13.61 8.14 0.68
C GLN A 116 14.97 8.58 1.24
N GLY A 117 15.19 9.89 1.38
CA GLY A 117 16.45 10.47 1.83
C GLY A 117 17.55 10.37 0.78
N ASP A 118 17.22 10.48 -0.51
CA ASP A 118 18.17 10.36 -1.61
C ASP A 118 18.31 11.67 -2.42
N PRO A 119 19.15 12.62 -1.96
CA PRO A 119 19.32 13.93 -2.59
C PRO A 119 19.97 13.84 -3.98
N GLU A 120 20.80 12.84 -4.26
CA GLU A 120 21.42 12.66 -5.58
C GLU A 120 20.37 12.34 -6.63
N ALA A 121 19.47 11.38 -6.33
CA ALA A 121 18.36 11.06 -7.20
C ALA A 121 17.40 12.24 -7.40
N VAL A 122 17.19 13.07 -6.37
CA VAL A 122 16.41 14.32 -6.50
C VAL A 122 17.05 15.23 -7.56
N MET A 123 18.36 15.45 -7.48
CA MET A 123 19.10 16.28 -8.44
C MET A 123 19.07 15.71 -9.86
N GLU A 124 19.01 14.39 -10.04
CA GLU A 124 18.84 13.78 -11.38
C GLU A 124 17.46 14.03 -12.00
N PHE A 125 16.43 14.20 -11.17
CA PHE A 125 15.06 14.48 -11.61
C PHE A 125 14.80 15.96 -11.83
N ILE A 126 15.50 16.85 -11.14
CA ILE A 126 15.39 18.30 -11.36
C ILE A 126 16.20 18.66 -12.62
N SER A 127 15.58 19.31 -13.62
CA SER A 127 16.32 19.94 -14.73
C SER A 127 16.83 21.32 -14.30
N ASN A 128 17.89 21.81 -14.95
CA ASN A 128 18.45 23.16 -14.77
C ASN A 128 17.50 24.31 -15.19
N GLU A 129 16.20 24.08 -15.36
CA GLU A 129 15.20 25.13 -15.58
C GLU A 129 14.87 25.83 -14.24
N GLU A 130 15.88 26.54 -13.73
CA GLU A 130 15.92 27.75 -12.90
C GLU A 130 14.98 28.04 -11.70
N ALA A 131 13.95 27.26 -11.34
CA ALA A 131 12.97 27.79 -10.35
C ALA A 131 12.43 26.88 -9.23
N ASP A 132 12.83 25.61 -9.10
CA ASP A 132 12.41 24.83 -7.92
C ASP A 132 13.36 25.02 -6.72
N HIS A 133 13.57 26.28 -6.36
CA HIS A 133 14.31 26.66 -5.15
C HIS A 133 13.74 26.00 -3.88
N LEU A 134 12.46 25.63 -3.90
CA LEU A 134 11.82 24.91 -2.81
C LEU A 134 12.33 23.47 -2.67
N LEU A 135 12.44 22.73 -3.79
CA LEU A 135 13.04 21.40 -3.77
C LEU A 135 14.52 21.47 -3.41
N LEU A 136 15.26 22.44 -3.96
CA LEU A 136 16.67 22.65 -3.63
C LEU A 136 16.88 22.96 -2.14
N ALA A 137 16.03 23.80 -1.55
CA ALA A 137 16.10 24.10 -0.12
C ALA A 137 15.92 22.84 0.73
N GLN A 138 14.97 21.98 0.35
CA GLN A 138 14.75 20.69 1.04
C GLN A 138 15.92 19.71 0.86
N VAL A 139 16.52 19.67 -0.34
CA VAL A 139 17.72 18.85 -0.60
C VAL A 139 18.89 19.32 0.25
N PHE A 140 19.19 20.62 0.25
CA PHE A 140 20.28 21.18 1.04
C PHE A 140 20.02 21.04 2.55
N ALA A 141 18.78 21.18 3.00
CA ALA A 141 18.43 20.91 4.39
C ALA A 141 18.63 19.44 4.77
N LEU A 142 18.27 18.50 3.88
CA LEU A 142 18.51 17.07 4.08
C LEU A 142 20.01 16.76 4.15
N GLU A 143 20.82 17.40 3.31
CA GLU A 143 22.29 17.31 3.32
C GLU A 143 22.96 18.17 4.40
N ARG A 144 22.17 18.91 5.20
CA ARG A 144 22.65 19.85 6.23
C ARG A 144 23.59 20.93 5.70
N LYS A 145 23.45 21.32 4.43
CA LYS A 145 24.20 22.42 3.78
C LYS A 145 23.49 23.75 4.05
N TRP A 146 23.51 24.19 5.30
CA TRP A 146 22.69 25.32 5.80
C TRP A 146 22.98 26.65 5.09
N ASP A 147 24.24 26.95 4.80
CA ASP A 147 24.59 28.18 4.06
C ASP A 147 23.97 28.22 2.67
N LYS A 148 23.88 27.06 2.00
CA LYS A 148 23.22 26.96 0.69
C LYS A 148 21.72 27.13 0.79
N VAL A 149 21.09 26.69 1.88
CA VAL A 149 19.65 26.95 2.13
C VAL A 149 19.40 28.45 2.23
N LEU A 150 20.22 29.16 3.00
CA LEU A 150 20.08 30.61 3.21
C LEU A 150 20.39 31.43 1.94
N ALA A 151 21.20 30.91 1.03
CA ALA A 151 21.51 31.55 -0.25
C ALA A 151 20.37 31.46 -1.29
N LEU A 152 19.38 30.57 -1.08
CA LEU A 152 18.28 30.39 -2.02
C LEU A 152 17.20 31.46 -1.86
N LYS A 153 16.70 31.97 -2.99
CA LYS A 153 15.55 32.87 -3.01
C LYS A 153 14.25 32.07 -2.96
N ILE A 154 13.70 31.89 -1.76
CA ILE A 154 12.46 31.15 -1.55
C ILE A 154 11.26 31.97 -2.08
N PRO A 155 10.29 31.36 -2.78
CA PRO A 155 9.04 32.04 -3.15
C PRO A 155 8.26 32.46 -1.91
N ASN A 156 7.64 33.65 -1.93
CA ASN A 156 6.90 34.20 -0.78
C ASN A 156 5.37 33.97 -0.87
N GLU A 157 4.92 33.17 -1.82
CA GLU A 157 3.49 32.95 -2.08
C GLU A 157 3.12 31.46 -2.15
N GLY A 158 1.94 31.14 -1.61
CA GLY A 158 1.33 29.82 -1.64
C GLY A 158 1.75 28.90 -0.48
N ASP A 159 0.93 27.89 -0.19
CA ASP A 159 1.12 26.96 0.95
C ASP A 159 2.46 26.21 0.91
N ASN A 160 3.06 26.06 -0.28
CA ASN A 160 4.38 25.44 -0.43
C ASN A 160 5.53 26.34 0.04
N ALA A 161 5.38 27.67 0.05
CA ALA A 161 6.42 28.60 0.50
C ALA A 161 6.89 28.29 1.93
N PHE A 162 5.97 27.83 2.78
CA PHE A 162 6.25 27.41 4.15
C PHE A 162 7.30 26.30 4.26
N LEU A 163 7.46 25.45 3.24
CA LEU A 163 8.53 24.43 3.24
C LEU A 163 9.92 25.07 3.14
N GLY A 164 10.04 26.14 2.36
CA GLY A 164 11.30 26.89 2.22
C GLY A 164 11.59 27.76 3.44
N LEU A 165 10.57 28.44 3.99
CA LEU A 165 10.70 29.20 5.24
C LEU A 165 11.11 28.28 6.41
N ALA A 166 10.48 27.11 6.55
CA ALA A 166 10.87 26.13 7.57
C ALA A 166 12.32 25.65 7.40
N ALA A 167 12.79 25.47 6.15
CA ALA A 167 14.19 25.13 5.88
C ALA A 167 15.15 26.26 6.30
N ARG A 168 14.78 27.54 6.09
CA ARG A 168 15.55 28.70 6.57
C ARG A 168 15.59 28.77 8.09
N VAL A 169 14.45 28.60 8.78
CA VAL A 169 14.40 28.52 10.24
C VAL A 169 15.34 27.42 10.74
N GLN A 170 15.26 26.22 10.15
CA GLN A 170 16.15 25.12 10.51
C GLN A 170 17.63 25.44 10.28
N ALA A 171 17.97 26.14 9.19
CA ALA A 171 19.33 26.58 8.90
C ALA A 171 19.83 27.60 9.95
N TYR A 172 19.03 28.60 10.31
CA TYR A 172 19.40 29.57 11.34
C TYR A 172 19.62 28.92 12.70
N LEU A 173 18.71 28.01 13.11
CA LEU A 173 18.85 27.25 14.35
C LEU A 173 20.13 26.40 14.35
N ALA A 174 20.40 25.68 13.25
CA ALA A 174 21.60 24.84 13.14
C ALA A 174 22.91 25.64 13.16
N LEU A 175 22.89 26.90 12.72
CA LEU A 175 24.02 27.82 12.76
C LEU A 175 24.09 28.63 14.07
N GLY A 176 23.24 28.34 15.06
CA GLY A 176 23.20 29.04 16.35
C GLY A 176 22.65 30.47 16.29
N ARG A 177 22.01 30.87 15.19
CA ARG A 177 21.47 32.23 14.98
C ARG A 177 20.01 32.30 15.47
N LEU A 178 19.83 32.18 16.79
CA LEU A 178 18.49 32.05 17.40
C LEU A 178 17.58 33.26 17.15
N GLU A 179 18.13 34.48 17.15
CA GLU A 179 17.35 35.71 16.93
C GLU A 179 16.77 35.75 15.50
N LEU A 180 17.59 35.44 14.50
CA LEU A 180 17.13 35.37 13.10
C LEU A 180 16.13 34.24 12.89
N ALA A 181 16.28 33.11 13.59
CA ALA A 181 15.32 32.02 13.54
C ALA A 181 13.97 32.42 14.15
N ASP A 182 13.98 33.19 15.24
CA ASP A 182 12.78 33.72 15.90
C ASP A 182 12.07 34.74 15.00
N GLU A 183 12.82 35.65 14.38
CA GLU A 183 12.31 36.63 13.41
C GLU A 183 11.65 35.95 12.20
N GLU A 184 12.35 35.04 11.53
CA GLU A 184 11.81 34.28 10.39
C GLU A 184 10.55 33.50 10.76
N LEU A 185 10.48 32.97 11.99
CA LEU A 185 9.32 32.24 12.48
C LEU A 185 8.13 33.16 12.78
N ARG A 186 8.38 34.40 13.21
CA ARG A 186 7.35 35.43 13.38
C ARG A 186 6.77 35.81 12.02
N ASP A 187 7.62 36.08 11.03
CA ASP A 187 7.19 36.36 9.65
C ASP A 187 6.38 35.20 9.07
N MET A 188 6.83 33.96 9.30
CA MET A 188 6.12 32.75 8.90
C MET A 188 4.73 32.66 9.57
N ARG A 189 4.61 33.02 10.85
CA ARG A 189 3.32 33.04 11.55
C ARG A 189 2.39 34.09 10.98
N GLU A 190 2.88 35.31 10.77
CA GLU A 190 2.09 36.39 10.18
C GLU A 190 1.60 36.03 8.78
N HIS A 191 2.49 35.46 7.96
CA HIS A 191 2.13 34.97 6.63
C HIS A 191 1.03 33.89 6.71
N TRP A 192 1.14 32.95 7.65
CA TRP A 192 0.14 31.90 7.87
C TRP A 192 -1.23 32.43 8.31
N GLU A 193 -1.25 33.46 9.15
CA GLU A 193 -2.48 34.11 9.59
C GLU A 193 -3.17 34.86 8.44
N GLN A 194 -2.39 35.41 7.50
CA GLN A 194 -2.89 36.16 6.35
C GLN A 194 -3.28 35.29 5.14
N SER A 195 -2.51 34.24 4.82
CA SER A 195 -2.65 33.45 3.58
C SER A 195 -3.81 32.45 3.60
N GLY A 196 -4.39 32.18 4.77
CA GLY A 196 -5.38 31.12 4.96
C GLY A 196 -4.72 29.75 5.23
N LYS A 197 -5.41 28.94 6.04
CA LYS A 197 -4.86 27.73 6.67
C LYS A 197 -4.74 26.54 5.69
N GLY A 198 -3.53 26.22 5.20
CA GLY A 198 -3.19 24.99 4.47
C GLY A 198 -2.40 23.92 5.29
N PRO A 199 -2.63 22.62 5.10
CA PRO A 199 -2.02 21.58 5.93
C PRO A 199 -0.47 21.61 5.92
N ILE A 200 0.16 22.11 4.85
CA ILE A 200 1.61 22.21 4.74
C ILE A 200 2.13 23.37 5.60
N GLY A 201 1.52 24.55 5.52
CA GLY A 201 1.89 25.69 6.36
C GLY A 201 1.71 25.41 7.85
N TYR A 202 0.58 24.80 8.25
CA TYR A 202 0.34 24.41 9.65
C TYR A 202 1.44 23.49 10.17
N ARG A 203 1.74 22.42 9.42
CA ARG A 203 2.80 21.47 9.76
C ARG A 203 4.15 22.16 9.87
N SER A 204 4.50 22.98 8.88
CA SER A 204 5.81 23.61 8.78
C SER A 204 6.02 24.60 9.92
N LEU A 205 4.98 25.37 10.27
CA LEU A 205 4.99 26.31 11.39
C LEU A 205 5.12 25.57 12.72
N GLN A 206 4.28 24.56 12.98
CA GLN A 206 4.31 23.79 14.22
C GLN A 206 5.66 23.10 14.45
N LEU A 207 6.27 22.53 13.41
CA LEU A 207 7.60 21.92 13.52
C LEU A 207 8.70 22.95 13.76
N SER A 208 8.62 24.12 13.12
CA SER A 208 9.59 25.19 13.30
C SER A 208 9.52 25.79 14.71
N GLU A 209 8.31 25.95 15.25
CA GLU A 209 8.09 26.31 16.66
C GLU A 209 8.64 25.26 17.61
N ALA A 210 8.41 23.98 17.35
CA ALA A 210 8.95 22.90 18.15
C ALA A 210 10.49 22.86 18.13
N ARG A 211 11.11 23.12 16.97
CA ARG A 211 12.57 23.22 16.83
C ARG A 211 13.15 24.40 17.61
N LEU A 212 12.55 25.58 17.50
CA LEU A 212 12.99 26.74 18.26
C LEU A 212 12.84 26.53 19.77
N ALA A 213 11.72 25.93 20.21
CA ALA A 213 11.51 25.58 21.61
C ALA A 213 12.54 24.55 22.10
N ALA A 214 12.92 23.58 21.25
CA ALA A 214 13.95 22.60 21.54
C ALA A 214 15.32 23.27 21.72
N GLU A 215 15.73 24.17 20.82
CA GLU A 215 17.01 24.90 20.96
C GLU A 215 17.03 25.82 22.19
N LYS A 216 15.87 26.34 22.61
CA LYS A 216 15.72 27.11 23.86
C LYS A 216 15.64 26.22 25.12
N GLY A 217 15.75 24.90 25.01
CA GLY A 217 15.63 23.97 26.15
C GLY A 217 14.22 23.92 26.79
N GLN A 218 13.17 24.29 26.06
CA GLN A 218 11.78 24.36 26.55
C GLN A 218 11.05 23.02 26.35
N LEU A 219 11.47 21.98 27.06
CA LEU A 219 11.01 20.59 26.85
C LEU A 219 9.48 20.42 26.92
N ASP A 220 8.80 21.11 27.83
CA ASP A 220 7.33 21.00 27.97
C ASP A 220 6.59 21.55 26.76
N ARG A 221 7.10 22.62 26.15
CA ARG A 221 6.54 23.15 24.90
C ARG A 221 6.78 22.19 23.75
N VAL A 222 8.00 21.63 23.65
CA VAL A 222 8.31 20.58 22.66
C VAL A 222 7.33 19.41 22.80
N ARG A 223 7.10 18.91 24.01
CA ARG A 223 6.12 17.84 24.28
C ARG A 223 4.71 18.25 23.83
N GLY A 224 4.27 19.47 24.14
CA GLY A 224 2.98 19.99 23.69
C GLY A 224 2.83 19.96 22.17
N TYR A 225 3.85 20.39 21.43
CA TYR A 225 3.84 20.35 19.96
C TYR A 225 3.87 18.93 19.39
N LEU A 226 4.57 18.00 20.05
CA LEU A 226 4.76 16.63 19.56
C LEU A 226 3.68 15.63 20.02
N GLN A 227 2.80 16.00 20.95
CA GLN A 227 1.68 15.16 21.38
C GLN A 227 0.71 14.85 20.23
N ASN A 228 0.45 15.85 19.38
CA ASN A 228 -0.34 15.72 18.15
C ASN A 228 0.53 16.13 16.96
N PRO A 229 1.48 15.29 16.53
CA PRO A 229 2.38 15.65 15.45
C PRO A 229 1.59 15.79 14.14
N PRO A 230 1.93 16.76 13.28
CA PRO A 230 1.27 16.90 11.99
C PRO A 230 1.40 15.64 11.14
N GLU A 231 0.42 15.38 10.27
CA GLU A 231 0.47 14.25 9.36
C GLU A 231 1.64 14.37 8.36
N GLY A 232 2.25 13.22 8.04
CA GLY A 232 3.33 13.14 7.05
C GLY A 232 4.71 13.60 7.55
N VAL A 233 4.89 13.85 8.85
CA VAL A 233 6.22 14.11 9.43
C VAL A 233 6.97 12.81 9.66
N ALA A 234 8.23 12.77 9.24
CA ALA A 234 9.07 11.59 9.42
C ALA A 234 9.40 11.36 10.91
N ALA A 235 9.32 10.11 11.38
CA ALA A 235 9.52 9.76 12.78
C ALA A 235 10.88 10.23 13.33
N TYR A 236 11.95 10.11 12.55
CA TYR A 236 13.28 10.56 12.96
C TYR A 236 13.33 12.07 13.26
N SER A 237 12.54 12.88 12.54
CA SER A 237 12.48 14.32 12.74
C SER A 237 11.80 14.67 14.07
N LEU A 238 10.76 13.92 14.45
CA LEU A 238 10.10 14.11 15.74
C LEU A 238 11.04 13.74 16.89
N PHE A 239 11.73 12.60 16.77
CA PHE A 239 12.72 12.17 17.75
C PHE A 239 13.92 13.12 17.83
N GLU A 240 14.40 13.66 16.72
CA GLU A 240 15.45 14.67 16.70
C GLU A 240 15.05 15.93 17.47
N ILE A 241 13.87 16.48 17.22
CA ILE A 241 13.38 17.69 17.92
C ILE A 241 13.28 17.43 19.43
N ALA A 242 12.70 16.29 19.81
CA ALA A 242 12.60 15.90 21.22
C ALA A 242 13.99 15.68 21.85
N ALA A 243 14.91 15.04 21.13
CA ALA A 243 16.27 14.78 21.60
C ALA A 243 17.03 16.08 21.83
N ARG A 244 16.94 17.03 20.89
CA ARG A 244 17.53 18.37 21.03
C ARG A 244 16.97 19.13 22.21
N GLY A 245 15.65 19.09 22.41
CA GLY A 245 15.03 19.71 23.58
C GLY A 245 15.56 19.11 24.89
N ALA A 246 15.67 17.77 24.97
CA ALA A 246 16.21 17.10 26.15
C ALA A 246 17.68 17.43 26.40
N GLU A 247 18.48 17.51 25.34
CA GLU A 247 19.90 17.87 25.40
C GLU A 247 20.10 19.29 25.92
N GLN A 248 19.39 20.28 25.36
CA GLN A 248 19.48 21.68 25.79
C GLN A 248 18.94 21.90 27.20
N SER A 249 18.00 21.07 27.66
CA SER A 249 17.54 21.06 29.07
C SER A 249 18.47 20.28 30.02
N GLY A 250 19.60 19.74 29.56
CA GLY A 250 20.53 18.95 30.38
C GLY A 250 20.08 17.52 30.71
N GLN A 251 19.00 17.02 30.10
CA GLN A 251 18.47 15.66 30.30
C GLN A 251 19.15 14.64 29.38
N ILE A 252 20.45 14.43 29.60
CA ILE A 252 21.35 13.66 28.73
C ILE A 252 20.86 12.23 28.46
N ASP A 253 20.39 11.51 29.48
CA ASP A 253 19.89 10.14 29.32
C ASP A 253 18.60 10.06 28.49
N GLN A 254 17.77 11.11 28.55
CA GLN A 254 16.59 11.19 27.69
C GLN A 254 17.00 11.52 26.26
N ALA A 255 17.91 12.48 26.07
CA ALA A 255 18.43 12.86 24.76
C ALA A 255 19.06 11.67 24.03
N SER A 256 19.92 10.91 24.71
CA SER A 256 20.63 9.77 24.13
C SER A 256 19.68 8.67 23.64
N ARG A 257 18.62 8.35 24.41
CA ARG A 257 17.56 7.41 24.01
C ARG A 257 16.76 7.92 22.82
N LEU A 258 16.45 9.22 22.78
CA LEU A 258 15.71 9.82 21.66
C LEU A 258 16.56 9.86 20.39
N TYR A 259 17.85 10.19 20.47
CA TYR A 259 18.76 10.09 19.33
C TYR A 259 18.91 8.66 18.81
N THR A 260 18.87 7.67 19.71
CA THR A 260 18.86 6.25 19.32
C THR A 260 17.62 5.92 18.47
N GLN A 261 16.44 6.43 18.86
CA GLN A 261 15.20 6.26 18.10
C GLN A 261 15.22 7.04 16.78
N ALA A 262 15.80 8.26 16.78
CA ALA A 262 16.01 9.04 15.57
C ALA A 262 16.90 8.28 14.57
N TYR A 263 18.05 7.77 15.02
CA TYR A 263 18.96 6.95 14.22
C TYR A 263 18.27 5.71 13.63
N ALA A 264 17.50 4.98 14.45
CA ALA A 264 16.82 3.76 14.02
C ALA A 264 15.76 3.99 12.92
N THR A 265 15.16 5.18 12.90
CA THR A 265 14.10 5.56 11.95
C THR A 265 14.59 6.46 10.81
N ALA A 266 15.85 6.92 10.86
CA ALA A 266 16.42 7.82 9.87
C ALA A 266 16.75 7.12 8.53
N PRO A 267 16.59 7.83 7.40
CA PRO A 267 17.21 7.47 6.13
C PRO A 267 18.71 7.28 6.28
N GLU A 268 19.30 6.44 5.44
CA GLU A 268 20.71 6.03 5.51
C GLU A 268 21.67 7.23 5.59
N LYS A 269 21.51 8.22 4.70
CA LYS A 269 22.36 9.43 4.67
C LYS A 269 22.27 10.31 5.92
N LEU A 270 21.17 10.22 6.70
CA LEU A 270 21.02 10.96 7.95
C LEU A 270 21.54 10.19 9.16
N ARG A 271 21.87 8.90 9.03
CA ARG A 271 22.36 8.09 10.14
C ARG A 271 23.74 8.50 10.59
N ASP A 272 24.59 9.00 9.71
CA ASP A 272 25.93 9.45 10.07
C ASP A 272 25.86 10.58 11.10
N TYR A 273 25.00 11.58 10.86
CA TYR A 273 24.73 12.66 11.81
C TYR A 273 24.26 12.14 13.17
N PHE A 274 23.26 11.26 13.20
CA PHE A 274 22.77 10.72 14.47
C PHE A 274 23.80 9.79 15.14
N GLY A 275 24.63 9.11 14.35
CA GLY A 275 25.73 8.28 14.84
C GLY A 275 26.86 9.11 15.47
N GLU A 276 27.14 10.30 14.94
CA GLU A 276 28.02 11.30 15.58
C GLU A 276 27.44 11.78 16.90
N LYS A 277 26.14 12.14 16.93
CA LYS A 277 25.47 12.53 18.19
C LYS A 277 25.55 11.42 19.24
N LEU A 278 25.27 10.17 18.87
CA LEU A 278 25.38 9.04 19.80
C LEU A 278 26.81 8.86 20.32
N ARG A 279 27.83 9.09 19.48
CA ARG A 279 29.25 9.06 19.90
C ARG A 279 29.58 10.19 20.89
N GLU A 280 29.05 11.40 20.71
CA GLU A 280 29.18 12.49 21.69
C GLU A 280 28.61 12.08 23.06
N PHE A 281 27.54 11.29 23.09
CA PHE A 281 26.94 10.74 24.32
C PHE A 281 27.57 9.44 24.81
N ASN A 282 28.71 8.99 24.24
CA ASN A 282 29.33 7.69 24.54
C ASN A 282 28.36 6.49 24.41
N GLN A 283 27.37 6.60 23.53
CA GLN A 283 26.41 5.51 23.27
C GLN A 283 26.89 4.62 22.13
N PRO A 284 26.66 3.30 22.23
CA PRO A 284 26.93 2.39 21.12
C PRO A 284 26.00 2.71 19.95
N ILE A 285 26.54 2.71 18.74
CA ILE A 285 25.73 2.84 17.53
C ILE A 285 24.89 1.57 17.39
N PRO A 286 23.54 1.67 17.44
CA PRO A 286 22.69 0.49 17.35
C PRO A 286 22.81 -0.12 15.94
N LYS A 287 22.85 -1.45 15.86
CA LYS A 287 22.73 -2.13 14.57
C LYS A 287 21.33 -1.90 14.02
N VAL A 288 21.22 -1.25 12.86
CA VAL A 288 19.93 -1.12 12.17
C VAL A 288 19.59 -2.46 11.54
N ILE A 289 18.94 -3.33 12.32
CA ILE A 289 18.33 -4.54 11.78
C ILE A 289 17.05 -4.08 11.09
N ARG A 290 17.11 -3.85 9.76
CA ARG A 290 15.89 -3.86 8.96
C ARG A 290 15.27 -5.24 9.18
N GLN A 291 14.21 -5.34 9.98
CA GLN A 291 13.43 -6.57 10.09
C GLN A 291 12.71 -6.82 8.77
N THR A 292 13.45 -7.17 7.73
CA THR A 292 12.90 -7.80 6.53
C THR A 292 12.59 -9.24 6.90
N ARG A 293 11.61 -9.45 7.79
CA ARG A 293 10.96 -10.75 7.84
C ARG A 293 10.34 -10.93 6.47
N GLN A 294 10.97 -11.75 5.64
CA GLN A 294 10.41 -12.05 4.34
C GLN A 294 9.05 -12.70 4.57
N PRO A 295 8.00 -12.25 3.88
CA PRO A 295 6.65 -12.75 4.08
C PRO A 295 6.49 -14.13 3.40
N ILE A 296 7.19 -15.12 3.95
CA ILE A 296 7.31 -16.49 3.42
C ILE A 296 5.93 -17.14 3.28
N GLY A 297 5.02 -16.91 4.22
CA GLY A 297 3.66 -17.44 4.15
C GLY A 297 2.88 -16.89 2.96
N THR A 298 2.98 -15.57 2.75
CA THR A 298 2.35 -14.87 1.63
C THR A 298 2.90 -15.36 0.29
N PHE A 299 4.23 -15.46 0.16
CA PHE A 299 4.88 -15.98 -1.04
C PHE A 299 4.52 -17.45 -1.28
N GLY A 300 4.60 -18.29 -0.24
CA GLY A 300 4.27 -19.71 -0.32
C GLY A 300 2.83 -19.97 -0.75
N LEU A 301 1.87 -19.23 -0.16
CA LEU A 301 0.47 -19.32 -0.57
C LEU A 301 0.26 -18.83 -2.00
N GLY A 302 0.90 -17.72 -2.40
CA GLY A 302 0.85 -17.24 -3.79
C GLY A 302 1.38 -18.27 -4.79
N ILE A 303 2.51 -18.92 -4.48
CA ILE A 303 3.07 -20.01 -5.30
C ILE A 303 2.10 -21.19 -5.37
N ALA A 304 1.48 -21.58 -4.25
CA ALA A 304 0.51 -22.68 -4.22
C ALA A 304 -0.72 -22.39 -5.09
N LEU A 305 -1.25 -21.16 -5.06
CA LEU A 305 -2.36 -20.74 -5.92
C LEU A 305 -1.99 -20.80 -7.40
N ILE A 306 -0.78 -20.31 -7.77
CA ILE A 306 -0.29 -20.37 -9.14
C ILE A 306 -0.11 -21.82 -9.60
N ALA A 307 0.49 -22.67 -8.77
CA ALA A 307 0.68 -24.09 -9.08
C ALA A 307 -0.66 -24.80 -9.28
N ALA A 308 -1.66 -24.55 -8.43
CA ALA A 308 -3.00 -25.09 -8.58
C ALA A 308 -3.67 -24.63 -9.88
N TYR A 309 -3.47 -23.36 -10.26
CA TYR A 309 -3.98 -22.85 -11.53
C TYR A 309 -3.32 -23.49 -12.75
N LEU A 310 -2.02 -23.79 -12.70
CA LEU A 310 -1.35 -24.55 -13.76
C LEU A 310 -1.90 -25.98 -13.89
N VAL A 311 -2.20 -26.64 -12.77
CA VAL A 311 -2.88 -27.95 -12.77
C VAL A 311 -4.30 -27.82 -13.34
N GLN A 312 -5.02 -26.76 -12.99
CA GLN A 312 -6.32 -26.44 -13.58
C GLN A 312 -6.23 -26.30 -15.11
N LEU A 313 -5.28 -25.54 -15.65
CA LEU A 313 -5.11 -25.39 -17.11
C LEU A 313 -4.86 -26.73 -17.80
N TRP A 314 -4.11 -27.62 -17.14
CA TRP A 314 -3.91 -28.99 -17.64
C TRP A 314 -5.21 -29.80 -17.63
N LEU A 315 -6.01 -29.71 -16.56
CA LEU A 315 -7.32 -30.36 -16.47
C LEU A 315 -8.28 -29.84 -17.54
N GLU A 316 -8.35 -28.52 -17.76
CA GLU A 316 -9.20 -27.90 -18.78
C GLU A 316 -8.85 -28.41 -20.18
N ARG A 317 -7.55 -28.50 -20.49
CA ARG A 317 -7.06 -28.98 -21.78
C ARG A 317 -7.33 -30.46 -22.00
N SER A 318 -7.32 -31.26 -20.94
CA SER A 318 -7.36 -32.73 -21.03
C SER A 318 -8.77 -33.30 -20.87
N PHE A 319 -9.64 -32.63 -20.10
CA PHE A 319 -10.96 -33.13 -19.70
C PHE A 319 -12.09 -32.10 -19.88
N GLY A 320 -11.81 -30.93 -20.47
CA GLY A 320 -12.81 -29.90 -20.74
C GLY A 320 -12.89 -28.80 -19.66
N GLN A 321 -13.48 -27.66 -20.02
CA GLN A 321 -13.44 -26.44 -19.21
C GLN A 321 -14.11 -26.58 -17.82
N ALA A 322 -15.10 -27.47 -17.68
CA ALA A 322 -15.79 -27.69 -16.41
C ALA A 322 -14.99 -28.57 -15.43
N ALA A 323 -14.01 -29.34 -15.90
CA ALA A 323 -13.34 -30.37 -15.10
C ALA A 323 -12.69 -29.85 -13.81
N PRO A 324 -11.97 -28.70 -13.78
CA PRO A 324 -11.39 -28.18 -12.54
C PRO A 324 -12.45 -27.75 -11.52
N ILE A 325 -13.53 -27.11 -11.99
CA ILE A 325 -14.64 -26.65 -11.16
C ILE A 325 -15.35 -27.85 -10.54
N VAL A 326 -15.63 -28.87 -11.34
CA VAL A 326 -16.28 -30.11 -10.89
C VAL A 326 -15.38 -30.87 -9.90
N THR A 327 -14.06 -30.85 -10.12
CA THR A 327 -13.08 -31.56 -9.28
C THR A 327 -12.89 -30.92 -7.91
N ALA A 328 -12.67 -29.60 -7.87
CA ALA A 328 -12.20 -28.92 -6.67
C ALA A 328 -13.05 -27.71 -6.27
N GLY A 329 -13.99 -27.27 -7.10
CA GLY A 329 -14.92 -26.19 -6.77
C GLY A 329 -15.89 -26.56 -5.65
N PHE A 330 -16.48 -25.53 -5.06
CA PHE A 330 -17.57 -25.67 -4.09
C PHE A 330 -18.90 -25.78 -4.85
N LEU A 331 -19.60 -26.90 -4.68
CA LEU A 331 -20.70 -27.34 -5.55
C LEU A 331 -21.97 -27.72 -4.78
N ASP A 332 -22.12 -27.23 -3.54
CA ASP A 332 -23.32 -27.54 -2.77
C ASP A 332 -24.59 -27.15 -3.57
N ARG A 333 -25.58 -28.05 -3.59
CA ARG A 333 -26.83 -27.94 -4.37
C ARG A 333 -26.66 -27.93 -5.91
N VAL A 334 -25.48 -28.24 -6.45
CA VAL A 334 -25.29 -28.51 -7.89
C VAL A 334 -25.66 -29.97 -8.18
N GLY A 335 -26.73 -30.17 -8.93
CA GLY A 335 -27.22 -31.51 -9.29
C GLY A 335 -26.28 -32.26 -10.25
N GLY A 336 -26.29 -33.58 -10.17
CA GLY A 336 -25.59 -34.45 -11.13
C GLY A 336 -24.07 -34.61 -10.92
N VAL A 337 -23.50 -33.97 -9.89
CA VAL A 337 -22.08 -34.14 -9.54
C VAL A 337 -21.92 -35.09 -8.35
N PRO A 338 -21.17 -36.21 -8.49
CA PRO A 338 -20.85 -37.08 -7.36
C PRO A 338 -20.14 -36.33 -6.24
N ASP A 339 -20.55 -36.57 -4.99
CA ASP A 339 -20.01 -35.93 -3.79
C ASP A 339 -19.95 -34.39 -3.88
N ALA A 340 -21.00 -33.78 -4.46
CA ALA A 340 -21.13 -32.33 -4.55
C ALA A 340 -21.02 -31.61 -3.18
N THR A 341 -21.40 -32.30 -2.09
CA THR A 341 -21.34 -31.81 -0.70
C THR A 341 -20.08 -32.24 0.07
N GLY A 342 -19.08 -32.81 -0.63
CA GLY A 342 -17.84 -33.30 -0.01
C GLY A 342 -17.11 -32.22 0.80
N LEU A 343 -16.67 -32.56 2.02
CA LEU A 343 -16.11 -31.58 2.97
C LEU A 343 -14.85 -30.86 2.46
N TRP A 344 -14.04 -31.50 1.61
CA TRP A 344 -12.85 -30.86 1.04
C TRP A 344 -13.19 -29.63 0.20
N ARG A 345 -14.39 -29.61 -0.40
CA ARG A 345 -14.87 -28.53 -1.27
C ARG A 345 -15.04 -27.20 -0.55
N TYR A 346 -15.19 -27.20 0.79
CA TYR A 346 -15.19 -25.97 1.60
C TYR A 346 -13.84 -25.23 1.63
N LEU A 347 -12.77 -25.87 1.14
CA LEU A 347 -11.45 -25.28 1.09
C LEU A 347 -10.77 -25.40 -0.28
N SER A 348 -10.93 -26.53 -0.98
CA SER A 348 -10.30 -26.75 -2.29
C SER A 348 -10.75 -25.74 -3.34
N TYR A 349 -11.95 -25.18 -3.21
CA TYR A 349 -12.48 -24.19 -4.14
C TYR A 349 -11.62 -22.93 -4.24
N ALA A 350 -10.91 -22.60 -3.15
CA ALA A 350 -10.02 -21.46 -3.08
C ALA A 350 -8.82 -21.57 -4.03
N PHE A 351 -8.56 -22.78 -4.56
CA PHE A 351 -7.45 -23.08 -5.46
C PHE A 351 -7.86 -23.20 -6.93
N VAL A 352 -9.16 -23.13 -7.23
CA VAL A 352 -9.69 -23.06 -8.61
C VAL A 352 -10.04 -21.62 -8.93
N HIS A 353 -9.78 -21.16 -10.15
CA HIS A 353 -10.03 -19.77 -10.56
C HIS A 353 -10.83 -19.68 -11.84
N GLY A 354 -11.68 -18.66 -11.97
CA GLY A 354 -12.54 -18.48 -13.15
C GLY A 354 -11.82 -17.96 -14.41
N GLY A 355 -10.50 -17.79 -14.36
CA GLY A 355 -9.72 -17.19 -15.46
C GLY A 355 -8.41 -16.55 -14.98
N LEU A 356 -7.59 -16.10 -15.94
CA LEU A 356 -6.24 -15.57 -15.67
C LEU A 356 -6.30 -14.26 -14.87
N LEU A 357 -7.25 -13.39 -15.24
CA LEU A 357 -7.46 -12.12 -14.54
C LEU A 357 -7.88 -12.36 -13.08
N HIS A 358 -8.73 -13.36 -12.82
CA HIS A 358 -9.21 -13.67 -11.48
C HIS A 358 -8.06 -14.13 -10.56
N ILE A 359 -7.20 -15.05 -11.00
CA ILE A 359 -6.01 -15.42 -10.20
C ILE A 359 -5.02 -14.26 -10.06
N GLY A 360 -4.79 -13.48 -11.12
CA GLY A 360 -3.89 -12.33 -11.08
C GLY A 360 -4.29 -11.32 -10.00
N LEU A 361 -5.59 -10.99 -9.91
CA LEU A 361 -6.13 -10.11 -8.88
C LEU A 361 -6.00 -10.73 -7.47
N ASN A 362 -6.32 -12.01 -7.30
CA ASN A 362 -6.19 -12.68 -6.00
C ASN A 362 -4.74 -12.69 -5.50
N VAL A 363 -3.79 -13.06 -6.36
CA VAL A 363 -2.36 -13.07 -6.01
C VAL A 363 -1.87 -11.65 -5.70
N TRP A 364 -2.27 -10.64 -6.49
CA TRP A 364 -1.93 -9.25 -6.22
C TRP A 364 -2.44 -8.78 -4.86
N VAL A 365 -3.73 -8.97 -4.58
CA VAL A 365 -4.33 -8.56 -3.29
C VAL A 365 -3.70 -9.33 -2.13
N LEU A 366 -3.41 -10.63 -2.29
CA LEU A 366 -2.69 -11.43 -1.31
C LEU A 366 -1.31 -10.82 -1.01
N PHE A 367 -0.57 -10.36 -2.01
CA PHE A 367 0.72 -9.69 -1.78
C PHE A 367 0.60 -8.34 -1.09
N ASP A 368 -0.48 -7.60 -1.33
CA ASP A 368 -0.69 -6.31 -0.67
C ASP A 368 -1.05 -6.53 0.81
N ILE A 369 -2.12 -7.27 1.08
CA ILE A 369 -2.67 -7.44 2.42
C ILE A 369 -1.95 -8.51 3.25
N GLY A 370 -1.54 -9.61 2.61
CA GLY A 370 -0.91 -10.75 3.25
C GLY A 370 0.43 -10.37 3.86
N ARG A 371 1.30 -9.68 3.11
CA ARG A 371 2.60 -9.23 3.64
C ARG A 371 2.42 -8.33 4.87
N LEU A 372 1.47 -7.41 4.81
CA LEU A 372 1.19 -6.49 5.92
C LEU A 372 0.72 -7.25 7.17
N TYR A 373 -0.19 -8.21 7.01
CA TYR A 373 -0.67 -9.03 8.12
C TYR A 373 0.43 -9.95 8.68
N GLU A 374 1.19 -10.61 7.80
CA GLU A 374 2.30 -11.49 8.18
C GLU A 374 3.39 -10.76 8.96
N LEU A 375 3.76 -9.55 8.54
CA LEU A 375 4.72 -8.70 9.24
C LEU A 375 4.23 -8.30 10.64
N ARG A 376 2.92 -8.06 10.81
CA ARG A 376 2.31 -7.70 12.10
C ARG A 376 2.12 -8.90 13.04
N ARG A 377 2.06 -10.10 12.46
CA ARG A 377 1.86 -11.37 13.15
C ARG A 377 2.94 -12.35 12.73
N HIS A 378 2.55 -13.42 12.03
CA HIS A 378 3.43 -14.50 11.62
C HIS A 378 2.74 -15.28 10.49
N TRP A 379 3.51 -15.98 9.65
CA TRP A 379 3.00 -16.69 8.48
C TRP A 379 1.88 -17.68 8.83
N GLY A 380 1.99 -18.37 9.97
CA GLY A 380 1.00 -19.36 10.35
C GLY A 380 -0.35 -18.75 10.72
N SER A 381 -0.37 -17.57 11.34
CA SER A 381 -1.60 -16.83 11.60
C SER A 381 -2.26 -16.32 10.30
N LEU A 382 -1.45 -15.96 9.29
CA LEU A 382 -1.93 -15.63 7.94
C LEU A 382 -2.62 -16.83 7.29
N LEU A 383 -1.99 -18.01 7.30
CA LEU A 383 -2.57 -19.21 6.70
C LEU A 383 -3.86 -19.63 7.42
N THR A 384 -3.91 -19.51 8.74
CA THR A 384 -5.14 -19.79 9.49
C THR A 384 -6.25 -18.81 9.15
N ALA A 385 -5.95 -17.51 9.03
CA ALA A 385 -6.93 -16.51 8.57
C ALA A 385 -7.46 -16.85 7.17
N PHE A 386 -6.59 -17.31 6.26
CA PHE A 386 -6.98 -17.76 4.94
C PHE A 386 -7.91 -18.97 4.99
N VAL A 387 -7.56 -20.01 5.75
CA VAL A 387 -8.39 -21.23 5.89
C VAL A 387 -9.75 -20.91 6.50
N PHE A 388 -9.81 -20.13 7.59
CA PHE A 388 -11.07 -19.71 8.19
C PHE A 388 -11.91 -18.87 7.24
N GLY A 389 -11.29 -17.94 6.50
CA GLY A 389 -11.98 -17.13 5.49
C GLY A 389 -12.59 -17.98 4.38
N SER A 390 -11.84 -18.94 3.83
CA SER A 390 -12.35 -19.82 2.77
C SER A 390 -13.51 -20.70 3.27
N ILE A 391 -13.35 -21.35 4.43
CA ILE A 391 -14.41 -22.21 5.00
C ILE A 391 -15.69 -21.40 5.27
N MET A 392 -15.56 -20.23 5.89
CA MET A 392 -16.70 -19.36 6.18
C MET A 392 -17.32 -18.76 4.91
N GLY A 393 -16.52 -18.49 3.87
CA GLY A 393 -17.00 -18.07 2.56
C GLY A 393 -17.89 -19.12 1.90
N ALA A 394 -17.46 -20.37 1.89
CA ALA A 394 -18.28 -21.49 1.42
C ALA A 394 -19.55 -21.66 2.29
N TYR A 395 -19.41 -21.64 3.62
CA TYR A 395 -20.53 -21.79 4.55
C TYR A 395 -21.62 -20.72 4.36
N PHE A 396 -21.24 -19.43 4.26
CA PHE A 396 -22.22 -18.36 4.05
C PHE A 396 -22.84 -18.42 2.65
N SER A 397 -22.11 -18.92 1.65
CA SER A 397 -22.66 -19.13 0.31
C SER A 397 -23.80 -20.16 0.32
N VAL A 398 -23.71 -21.23 1.13
CA VAL A 398 -24.80 -22.20 1.35
C VAL A 398 -26.02 -21.58 2.01
N LEU A 399 -25.78 -20.78 3.07
CA LEU A 399 -26.87 -20.20 3.85
C LEU A 399 -27.71 -19.21 3.04
N ALA A 400 -27.06 -18.46 2.15
CA ALA A 400 -27.68 -17.31 1.51
C ALA A 400 -27.98 -17.49 0.01
N THR A 401 -27.57 -18.61 -0.60
CA THR A 401 -27.87 -18.91 -2.01
C THR A 401 -28.83 -20.09 -2.10
N SER A 402 -30.00 -19.89 -2.72
CA SER A 402 -31.03 -20.93 -2.87
C SER A 402 -30.78 -21.89 -4.05
N GLY A 403 -29.92 -21.52 -5.00
CA GLY A 403 -29.54 -22.35 -6.15
C GLY A 403 -28.10 -22.90 -6.04
N GLY A 404 -27.83 -24.02 -6.71
CA GLY A 404 -26.49 -24.57 -6.85
C GLY A 404 -25.65 -23.74 -7.82
N VAL A 405 -24.92 -22.75 -7.30
CA VAL A 405 -23.96 -21.97 -8.08
C VAL A 405 -22.56 -22.38 -7.66
N PRO A 406 -21.70 -22.84 -8.58
CA PRO A 406 -20.32 -23.14 -8.27
C PRO A 406 -19.60 -21.93 -7.69
N LEU A 407 -18.88 -22.13 -6.59
CA LEU A 407 -17.99 -21.14 -6.01
C LEU A 407 -16.54 -21.57 -6.25
N VAL A 408 -15.71 -20.63 -6.72
CA VAL A 408 -14.29 -20.79 -6.99
C VAL A 408 -13.55 -19.50 -6.63
N GLY A 409 -12.26 -19.60 -6.32
CA GLY A 409 -11.36 -18.46 -6.14
C GLY A 409 -10.91 -18.24 -4.70
N ALA A 410 -9.68 -17.77 -4.56
CA ALA A 410 -9.03 -17.54 -3.27
C ALA A 410 -9.56 -16.33 -2.47
N SER A 411 -10.46 -15.52 -3.07
CA SER A 411 -10.87 -14.22 -2.53
C SER A 411 -11.52 -14.31 -1.14
N GLY A 412 -12.30 -15.37 -0.85
CA GLY A 412 -12.86 -15.60 0.48
C GLY A 412 -11.79 -15.74 1.56
N GLY A 413 -10.75 -16.53 1.29
CA GLY A 413 -9.60 -16.67 2.19
C GLY A 413 -8.77 -15.39 2.31
N ILE A 414 -8.56 -14.68 1.19
CA ILE A 414 -7.85 -13.38 1.20
C ILE A 414 -8.61 -12.34 2.03
N LEU A 415 -9.95 -12.32 1.93
CA LEU A 415 -10.79 -11.49 2.79
C LEU A 415 -10.81 -11.95 4.24
N GLY A 416 -10.56 -13.24 4.51
CA GLY A 416 -10.21 -13.74 5.83
C GLY A 416 -8.94 -13.10 6.39
N ILE A 417 -7.89 -12.99 5.59
CA ILE A 417 -6.66 -12.27 5.98
C ILE A 417 -6.96 -10.78 6.25
N ALA A 418 -7.73 -10.13 5.37
CA ALA A 418 -8.13 -8.74 5.54
C ALA A 418 -8.99 -8.52 6.80
N GLY A 419 -9.94 -9.41 7.09
CA GLY A 419 -10.76 -9.38 8.29
C GLY A 419 -9.94 -9.58 9.57
N ALA A 420 -8.96 -10.49 9.53
CA ALA A 420 -8.06 -10.68 10.67
C ALA A 420 -7.16 -9.47 10.92
N LEU A 421 -6.69 -8.81 9.85
CA LEU A 421 -5.97 -7.54 9.95
C LEU A 421 -6.87 -6.40 10.47
N LEU A 422 -8.14 -6.37 10.05
CA LEU A 422 -9.12 -5.39 10.51
C LEU A 422 -9.34 -5.49 12.03
N ALA A 423 -9.53 -6.71 12.54
CA ALA A 423 -9.62 -6.94 13.99
C ALA A 423 -8.37 -6.42 14.72
N ASP A 424 -7.18 -6.67 14.16
CA ASP A 424 -5.89 -6.26 14.74
C ASP A 424 -5.73 -4.75 14.86
N VAL A 425 -6.12 -3.98 13.84
CA VAL A 425 -6.00 -2.50 13.86
C VAL A 425 -7.06 -1.85 14.73
N PHE A 426 -8.25 -2.44 14.82
CA PHE A 426 -9.37 -1.90 15.60
C PHE A 426 -9.02 -1.70 17.08
N ARG A 427 -8.22 -2.61 17.66
CA ARG A 427 -7.86 -2.58 19.09
C ARG A 427 -6.63 -1.73 19.42
N ARG A 428 -5.63 -1.67 18.54
CA ARG A 428 -4.33 -1.03 18.85
C ARG A 428 -4.39 0.50 18.84
N GLN A 429 -5.35 1.08 18.11
CA GLN A 429 -5.71 2.51 18.08
C GLN A 429 -4.56 3.54 17.91
N THR A 430 -3.38 3.13 17.45
CA THR A 430 -2.34 4.08 17.06
C THR A 430 -2.81 4.92 15.87
N GLN A 431 -2.23 6.10 15.65
CA GLN A 431 -2.61 6.93 14.49
C GLN A 431 -2.44 6.17 13.16
N GLN A 432 -1.37 5.38 13.03
CA GLN A 432 -1.15 4.51 11.85
C GLN A 432 -2.25 3.44 11.72
N ASP A 433 -2.67 2.84 12.83
CA ASP A 433 -3.76 1.86 12.82
C ASP A 433 -5.10 2.50 12.47
N ARG A 434 -5.37 3.74 12.89
CA ARG A 434 -6.58 4.48 12.53
C ARG A 434 -6.65 4.81 11.03
N ILE A 435 -5.52 5.20 10.43
CA ILE A 435 -5.43 5.41 8.98
C ILE A 435 -5.66 4.09 8.25
N LEU A 436 -4.96 3.03 8.64
CA LEU A 436 -5.10 1.71 8.03
C LEU A 436 -6.54 1.17 8.18
N LEU A 437 -7.17 1.34 9.35
CA LEU A 437 -8.57 0.96 9.60
C LEU A 437 -9.51 1.63 8.60
N ARG A 438 -9.39 2.95 8.41
CA ARG A 438 -10.22 3.70 7.43
C ARG A 438 -10.01 3.16 6.01
N SER A 439 -8.75 2.94 5.62
CA SER A 439 -8.42 2.39 4.30
C SER A 439 -8.99 0.98 4.10
N LEU A 440 -8.91 0.10 5.10
CA LEU A 440 -9.44 -1.26 5.04
C LEU A 440 -10.97 -1.27 4.94
N ILE A 441 -11.66 -0.47 5.75
CA ILE A 441 -13.12 -0.35 5.69
C ILE A 441 -13.55 0.16 4.32
N GLN A 442 -12.91 1.24 3.83
CA GLN A 442 -13.21 1.79 2.52
C GLN A 442 -13.01 0.74 1.41
N TRP A 443 -11.91 -0.01 1.46
CA TRP A 443 -11.62 -1.06 0.50
C TRP A 443 -12.62 -2.23 0.56
N MET A 444 -13.01 -2.66 1.77
CA MET A 444 -14.04 -3.70 1.95
C MET A 444 -15.40 -3.27 1.43
N VAL A 445 -15.80 -2.01 1.65
CA VAL A 445 -17.04 -1.45 1.08
C VAL A 445 -17.00 -1.50 -0.44
N PHE A 446 -15.87 -1.16 -1.06
CA PHE A 446 -15.72 -1.30 -2.51
C PHE A 446 -15.87 -2.75 -2.97
N ILE A 447 -15.29 -3.72 -2.27
CA ILE A 447 -15.45 -5.13 -2.61
C ILE A 447 -16.90 -5.56 -2.55
N VAL A 448 -17.64 -5.14 -1.52
CA VAL A 448 -19.08 -5.43 -1.43
C VAL A 448 -19.83 -4.83 -2.62
N ILE A 449 -19.57 -3.56 -2.97
CA ILE A 449 -20.18 -2.91 -4.14
C ILE A 449 -19.84 -3.68 -5.43
N PHE A 450 -18.57 -4.05 -5.63
CA PHE A 450 -18.14 -4.86 -6.79
C PHE A 450 -18.82 -6.23 -6.82
N SER A 451 -19.03 -6.85 -5.66
CA SER A 451 -19.69 -8.15 -5.56
C SER A 451 -21.16 -8.12 -5.93
N VAL A 452 -21.81 -6.96 -5.79
CA VAL A 452 -23.20 -6.74 -6.21
C VAL A 452 -23.26 -6.29 -7.67
N ALA A 453 -22.30 -5.45 -8.10
CA ALA A 453 -22.32 -4.83 -9.41
C ALA A 453 -21.81 -5.74 -10.55
N ILE A 454 -20.91 -6.68 -10.26
CA ILE A 454 -20.30 -7.56 -11.26
C ILE A 454 -20.96 -8.95 -11.18
N PRO A 455 -21.61 -9.43 -12.27
CA PRO A 455 -22.15 -10.78 -12.33
C PRO A 455 -21.09 -11.84 -12.03
N ASN A 456 -21.50 -12.95 -11.41
CA ASN A 456 -20.64 -14.09 -11.04
C ASN A 456 -19.56 -13.79 -9.99
N VAL A 457 -19.63 -12.65 -9.29
CA VAL A 457 -18.81 -12.39 -8.09
C VAL A 457 -19.61 -12.78 -6.85
N SER A 458 -19.04 -13.63 -6.00
CA SER A 458 -19.74 -14.13 -4.82
C SER A 458 -19.72 -13.12 -3.66
N LEU A 459 -20.84 -12.40 -3.48
CA LEU A 459 -21.05 -11.55 -2.30
C LEU A 459 -20.93 -12.34 -0.99
N TRP A 460 -21.60 -13.48 -0.90
CA TRP A 460 -21.63 -14.27 0.33
C TRP A 460 -20.32 -14.99 0.62
N GLY A 461 -19.58 -15.37 -0.42
CA GLY A 461 -18.19 -15.84 -0.29
C GLY A 461 -17.29 -14.76 0.32
N HIS A 462 -17.45 -13.51 -0.13
CA HIS A 462 -16.69 -12.38 0.41
C HIS A 462 -17.10 -12.00 1.83
N VAL A 463 -18.40 -11.91 2.12
CA VAL A 463 -18.92 -11.60 3.47
C VAL A 463 -18.51 -12.69 4.46
N GLY A 464 -18.68 -13.97 4.11
CA GLY A 464 -18.23 -15.10 4.92
C GLY A 464 -16.72 -15.07 5.16
N GLY A 465 -15.94 -14.73 4.14
CA GLY A 465 -14.50 -14.51 4.26
C GLY A 465 -14.12 -13.49 5.33
N VAL A 466 -14.71 -12.28 5.25
CA VAL A 466 -14.47 -11.21 6.23
C VAL A 466 -14.86 -11.65 7.65
N ILE A 467 -16.01 -12.31 7.81
CA ILE A 467 -16.48 -12.83 9.11
C ILE A 467 -15.48 -13.87 9.66
N GLY A 468 -15.07 -14.85 8.86
CA GLY A 468 -14.08 -15.85 9.28
C GLY A 468 -12.76 -15.22 9.72
N GLY A 469 -12.31 -14.20 8.99
CA GLY A 469 -11.14 -13.40 9.35
C GLY A 469 -11.28 -12.66 10.67
N LEU A 470 -12.41 -11.97 10.89
CA LEU A 470 -12.69 -11.25 12.13
C LEU A 470 -12.72 -12.19 13.33
N LEU A 471 -13.38 -13.35 13.20
CA LEU A 471 -13.42 -14.37 14.25
C LEU A 471 -12.01 -14.81 14.62
N TRP A 472 -11.19 -15.19 13.64
CA TRP A 472 -9.80 -15.56 13.88
C TRP A 472 -8.99 -14.41 14.52
N GLY A 473 -9.12 -13.20 13.97
CA GLY A 473 -8.41 -12.02 14.45
C GLY A 473 -8.71 -11.69 15.91
N PHE A 474 -9.98 -11.71 16.32
CA PHE A 474 -10.37 -11.47 17.71
C PHE A 474 -9.97 -12.63 18.63
N MET A 475 -10.14 -13.89 18.22
CA MET A 475 -9.66 -15.05 18.99
C MET A 475 -8.15 -14.95 19.24
N ARG A 476 -7.38 -14.59 18.22
CA ARG A 476 -5.92 -14.48 18.32
C ARG A 476 -5.46 -13.38 19.27
N GLN A 477 -6.26 -12.32 19.45
CA GLN A 477 -5.96 -11.23 20.40
C GLN A 477 -6.07 -11.65 21.86
N GLY A 478 -6.90 -12.65 22.18
CA GLY A 478 -6.99 -13.23 23.53
C GLY A 478 -5.80 -14.13 23.90
N LEU A 479 -4.93 -14.43 22.95
CA LEU A 479 -3.79 -15.35 23.13
C LEU A 479 -2.47 -14.58 23.24
N THR A 480 -1.55 -15.09 24.04
CA THR A 480 -0.20 -14.51 24.17
C THR A 480 0.49 -14.44 22.79
N LYS A 481 1.41 -13.48 22.62
CA LYS A 481 2.24 -13.38 21.40
C LYS A 481 3.30 -14.50 21.40
N ASN A 482 2.85 -15.75 21.30
CA ASN A 482 3.70 -16.92 21.26
C ASN A 482 3.88 -17.40 19.82
N GLN A 483 5.10 -17.30 19.30
CA GLN A 483 5.43 -17.75 17.94
C GLN A 483 5.23 -19.26 17.75
N ARG A 484 5.36 -20.08 18.80
CA ARG A 484 5.12 -21.54 18.71
C ARG A 484 3.68 -21.85 18.36
N LEU A 485 2.73 -21.11 18.95
CA LEU A 485 1.32 -21.26 18.62
C LEU A 485 1.08 -20.94 17.14
N ASP A 486 1.61 -19.83 16.65
CA ASP A 486 1.44 -19.44 15.25
C ASP A 486 2.08 -20.48 14.31
N LEU A 487 3.23 -21.07 14.67
CA LEU A 487 3.85 -22.16 13.92
C LEU A 487 2.98 -23.42 13.86
N VAL A 488 2.44 -23.86 15.00
CA VAL A 488 1.56 -25.05 15.08
C VAL A 488 0.29 -24.83 14.25
N MET A 489 -0.37 -23.68 14.44
CA MET A 489 -1.57 -23.33 13.68
C MET A 489 -1.28 -23.23 12.18
N GLY A 490 -0.12 -22.68 11.81
CA GLY A 490 0.35 -22.67 10.43
C GLY A 490 0.54 -24.07 9.85
N GLY A 491 1.19 -24.97 10.58
CA GLY A 491 1.37 -26.37 10.19
C GLY A 491 0.04 -27.12 10.02
N LEU A 492 -0.90 -26.93 10.96
CA LEU A 492 -2.26 -27.46 10.84
C LEU A 492 -2.99 -26.90 9.61
N SER A 493 -2.87 -25.59 9.36
CA SER A 493 -3.48 -24.94 8.19
C SER A 493 -2.94 -25.52 6.88
N ILE A 494 -1.62 -25.76 6.80
CA ILE A 494 -0.99 -26.45 5.66
C ILE A 494 -1.55 -27.86 5.52
N GLY A 495 -1.60 -28.63 6.61
CA GLY A 495 -2.13 -30.00 6.59
C GLY A 495 -3.57 -30.08 6.07
N VAL A 496 -4.45 -29.19 6.53
CA VAL A 496 -5.85 -29.15 6.08
C VAL A 496 -5.97 -28.74 4.61
N MET A 497 -5.19 -27.76 4.15
CA MET A 497 -5.16 -27.38 2.72
C MET A 497 -4.65 -28.53 1.84
N LEU A 498 -3.57 -29.20 2.25
CA LEU A 498 -3.03 -30.36 1.54
C LEU A 498 -4.02 -31.52 1.50
N TYR A 499 -4.72 -31.79 2.61
CA TYR A 499 -5.78 -32.79 2.65
C TYR A 499 -6.92 -32.46 1.69
N ALA A 500 -7.35 -31.18 1.63
CA ALA A 500 -8.41 -30.76 0.73
C ALA A 500 -8.03 -30.95 -0.75
N LEU A 501 -6.78 -30.61 -1.12
CA LEU A 501 -6.25 -30.83 -2.47
C LEU A 501 -6.05 -32.31 -2.78
N TYR A 502 -5.56 -33.10 -1.82
CA TYR A 502 -5.46 -34.55 -1.95
C TYR A 502 -6.82 -35.19 -2.19
N ALA A 503 -7.84 -34.83 -1.42
CA ALA A 503 -9.20 -35.34 -1.57
C ALA A 503 -9.80 -34.96 -2.94
N ALA A 504 -9.57 -33.74 -3.42
CA ALA A 504 -9.95 -33.33 -4.77
C ALA A 504 -9.23 -34.16 -5.86
N GLY A 505 -7.94 -34.41 -5.70
CA GLY A 505 -7.16 -35.27 -6.60
C GLY A 505 -7.64 -36.73 -6.58
N TYR A 506 -7.94 -37.26 -5.39
CA TYR A 506 -8.51 -38.60 -5.23
C TYR A 506 -9.88 -38.71 -5.91
N TRP A 507 -10.76 -37.72 -5.70
CA TRP A 507 -12.06 -37.63 -6.37
C TRP A 507 -11.88 -37.63 -7.89
N PHE A 508 -10.95 -36.83 -8.43
CA PHE A 508 -10.62 -36.81 -9.85
C PHE A 508 -10.21 -38.19 -10.37
N THR A 509 -9.30 -38.88 -9.68
CA THR A 509 -8.82 -40.21 -10.12
C THR A 509 -9.91 -41.28 -10.13
N THR A 510 -10.88 -41.18 -9.22
CA THR A 510 -11.98 -42.16 -9.12
C THR A 510 -13.15 -41.84 -10.04
N HIS A 511 -13.22 -40.62 -10.59
CA HIS A 511 -14.35 -40.14 -11.42
C HIS A 511 -13.93 -39.68 -12.83
N GLN A 512 -12.80 -40.16 -13.37
CA GLN A 512 -12.35 -39.79 -14.72
C GLN A 512 -13.38 -40.12 -15.81
N THR A 513 -14.09 -41.24 -15.69
CA THR A 513 -15.15 -41.63 -16.64
C THR A 513 -16.37 -40.71 -16.58
N PHE A 514 -16.62 -40.07 -15.43
CA PHE A 514 -17.63 -39.02 -15.32
C PHE A 514 -17.16 -37.74 -16.01
N LEU A 515 -15.91 -37.34 -15.80
CA LEU A 515 -15.32 -36.16 -16.43
C LEU A 515 -15.25 -36.25 -17.95
N GLN A 516 -15.00 -37.43 -18.51
CA GLN A 516 -15.00 -37.65 -19.97
C GLN A 516 -16.40 -37.52 -20.62
N LYS A 517 -17.46 -37.52 -19.82
CA LYS A 517 -18.85 -37.39 -20.29
C LYS A 517 -19.38 -35.95 -20.21
N LEU A 518 -18.65 -35.06 -19.54
CA LEU A 518 -18.90 -33.62 -19.49
C LEU A 518 -18.34 -32.95 -20.74
#